data_AF-A0A7W9U6R4-F1
#
_entry.id   AF-A0A7W9U6R4-F1
#
_cell.length_a   1.000
_cell.length_b   1.000
_cell.length_c   1.000
_cell.angle_alpha   90.00
_cell.angle_beta   90.00
_cell.angle_gamma   90.00
#
_symmetry.space_group_name_H-M   'P 1'
#
loop_
_entity.id
_entity.type
_entity.pdbx_description
1 polymer ?
#
loop_
_entity_poly.entity_id
_entity_poly.type
_entity_poly.pdbx_seq_one_letter_code
_entity_poly.pdbx_strand_id
1 'polypeptide(L)'
;MKNFTTSALAILTFSIAVTGCASNTDREVSFGDDMLKSQDMISFEENHRIFNYKNARFEWDGKNCAVYRGEDKSGKTIDQPLRDINKEPICVKN
;
A
#
# COMPACT_ATOMS: atom_id res chain seq x y z
N MET A 1 -6.23 -70.74 -4.07
CA MET A 1 -6.57 -70.09 -2.78
C MET A 1 -5.53 -69.01 -2.55
N LYS A 2 -5.96 -67.75 -2.42
CA LYS A 2 -5.10 -66.56 -2.38
C LYS A 2 -4.80 -66.23 -0.91
N ASN A 3 -3.53 -66.21 -0.53
CA ASN A 3 -3.11 -65.80 0.80
C ASN A 3 -2.73 -64.32 0.74
N PHE A 4 -3.54 -63.48 1.38
CA PHE A 4 -3.31 -62.05 1.55
C PHE A 4 -2.31 -61.84 2.70
N THR A 5 -1.14 -61.30 2.40
CA THR A 5 -0.18 -60.86 3.41
C THR A 5 -0.32 -59.35 3.57
N THR A 6 -0.96 -58.94 4.66
CA THR A 6 -1.09 -57.55 5.09
C THR A 6 0.25 -57.12 5.68
N SER A 7 0.94 -56.18 5.04
CA SER A 7 2.04 -55.43 5.67
C SER A 7 1.71 -53.95 5.59
N ALA A 8 1.66 -53.37 6.78
CA ALA A 8 1.26 -52.01 7.06
C ALA A 8 2.43 -51.04 6.89
N LEU A 9 2.07 -49.76 6.88
CA LEU A 9 2.91 -48.55 6.93
C LEU A 9 3.73 -48.24 5.67
N ALA A 10 3.41 -47.10 5.04
CA ALA A 10 4.27 -45.92 5.16
C ALA A 10 3.74 -44.73 4.33
N ILE A 11 3.39 -43.67 5.06
CA ILE A 11 3.64 -42.26 4.75
C ILE A 11 2.73 -41.61 3.69
N LEU A 12 1.66 -40.98 4.21
CA LEU A 12 0.99 -39.84 3.60
C LEU A 12 1.99 -38.69 3.42
N THR A 13 2.47 -38.46 2.20
CA THR A 13 3.19 -37.23 1.86
C THR A 13 2.19 -36.12 1.60
N PHE A 14 1.85 -35.41 2.68
CA PHE A 14 1.15 -34.13 2.63
C PHE A 14 2.03 -33.12 1.90
N SER A 15 1.82 -32.94 0.60
CA SER A 15 2.44 -31.84 -0.15
C SER A 15 1.62 -30.58 0.12
N ILE A 16 1.91 -29.92 1.24
CA ILE A 16 1.39 -28.59 1.52
C ILE A 16 2.20 -27.62 0.66
N ALA A 17 1.70 -27.33 -0.54
CA ALA A 17 2.16 -26.16 -1.28
C ALA A 17 1.66 -24.92 -0.53
N VAL A 18 2.47 -24.41 0.39
CA VAL A 18 2.27 -23.10 1.00
C VAL A 18 2.64 -22.09 -0.09
N THR A 19 1.73 -21.83 -1.02
CA THR A 19 1.80 -20.62 -1.83
C THR A 19 1.57 -19.47 -0.88
N GLY A 20 2.67 -18.93 -0.35
CA GLY A 20 2.69 -17.67 0.36
C GLY A 20 2.25 -16.58 -0.61
N CYS A 21 0.94 -16.31 -0.65
CA CYS A 21 0.46 -15.08 -1.23
C CYS A 21 1.03 -13.96 -0.38
N ALA A 22 1.92 -13.17 -1.01
CA ALA A 22 2.47 -11.95 -0.47
C ALA A 22 1.35 -11.15 0.19
N SER A 23 1.44 -11.00 1.51
CA SER A 23 0.66 -10.00 2.22
C SER A 23 1.22 -8.65 1.75
N ASN A 24 0.62 -8.10 0.69
CA ASN A 24 0.57 -6.66 0.55
C ASN A 24 -0.14 -6.18 1.81
N THR A 25 0.67 -5.79 2.79
CA THR A 25 0.22 -4.90 3.84
C THR A 25 0.02 -3.56 3.14
N ASP A 26 -1.06 -3.46 2.37
CA ASP A 26 -1.83 -2.23 2.35
C ASP A 26 -2.05 -1.94 3.82
N ARG A 27 -1.30 -0.96 4.34
CA ARG A 27 -1.62 -0.38 5.63
C ARG A 27 -3.00 0.21 5.43
N GLU A 28 -4.02 -0.56 5.77
CA GLU A 28 -5.36 -0.05 5.96
C GLU A 28 -5.25 0.94 7.11
N VAL A 29 -5.11 2.22 6.74
CA VAL A 29 -5.07 3.29 7.70
C VAL A 29 -6.50 3.48 8.19
N SER A 30 -6.87 2.68 9.20
CA SER A 30 -8.14 2.80 9.89
C SER A 30 -8.08 4.06 10.76
N PHE A 31 -8.74 5.11 10.29
CA PHE A 31 -8.96 6.34 11.05
C PHE A 31 -10.37 6.27 11.63
N GLY A 32 -10.47 6.26 12.96
CA GLY A 32 -11.74 6.14 13.67
C GLY A 32 -12.78 7.19 13.27
N ASP A 33 -14.04 6.80 13.36
CA ASP A 33 -15.27 7.48 12.91
C ASP A 33 -15.54 8.89 13.48
N ASP A 34 -14.60 9.52 14.19
CA ASP A 34 -14.79 10.82 14.85
C ASP A 34 -13.95 11.99 14.26
N MET A 35 -13.19 11.76 13.18
CA MET A 35 -12.38 12.82 12.56
C MET A 35 -12.66 12.90 11.06
N LEU A 36 -13.35 13.95 10.63
CA LEU A 36 -13.29 14.38 9.22
C LEU A 36 -11.81 14.42 8.82
N LYS A 37 -11.42 13.68 7.77
CA LYS A 37 -10.04 13.62 7.30
C LYS A 37 -9.50 15.03 7.12
N SER A 38 -8.26 15.29 7.57
CA SER A 38 -7.60 16.57 7.28
C SER A 38 -7.52 16.76 5.77
N GLN A 39 -7.56 18.02 5.31
CA GLN A 39 -7.51 18.33 3.88
C GLN A 39 -6.27 17.73 3.20
N ASP A 40 -5.14 17.72 3.92
CA ASP A 40 -3.88 17.12 3.50
C ASP A 40 -4.04 15.62 3.20
N MET A 41 -4.79 14.90 4.04
CA MET A 41 -5.08 13.48 3.86
C MET A 41 -6.02 13.23 2.69
N ILE A 42 -7.05 14.07 2.53
CA ILE A 42 -7.97 13.99 1.38
C ILE A 42 -7.20 14.17 0.06
N SER A 43 -6.32 15.18 0.03
CA SER A 43 -5.48 15.46 -1.13
C SER A 43 -4.49 14.33 -1.41
N PHE A 44 -3.90 13.75 -0.36
CA PHE A 44 -3.01 12.60 -0.48
C PHE A 44 -3.72 11.39 -1.06
N GLU A 45 -4.91 11.04 -0.56
CA GLU A 45 -5.71 9.92 -1.06
C GLU A 45 -6.17 10.11 -2.50
N GLU A 46 -6.56 11.33 -2.87
CA GLU A 46 -6.88 11.67 -4.26
C GLU A 46 -5.67 11.43 -5.17
N ASN A 47 -4.49 11.93 -4.78
CA ASN A 47 -3.26 11.71 -5.54
C ASN A 47 -2.90 10.22 -5.60
N HIS A 48 -3.03 9.49 -4.50
CA HIS A 48 -2.75 8.05 -4.47
C HIS A 48 -3.67 7.28 -5.41
N ARG A 49 -4.96 7.61 -5.45
CA ARG A 49 -5.93 7.01 -6.37
C ARG A 49 -5.61 7.32 -7.84
N ILE A 50 -5.16 8.55 -8.15
CA ILE A 50 -4.86 8.97 -9.53
C ILE A 50 -3.54 8.37 -10.02
N PHE A 51 -2.50 8.45 -9.20
CA PHE A 51 -1.12 8.19 -9.62
C PHE A 51 -0.63 6.80 -9.24
N ASN A 52 -1.08 6.27 -8.11
CA ASN A 52 -0.70 4.95 -7.58
C ASN A 52 0.81 4.68 -7.64
N TYR A 53 1.60 5.68 -7.26
CA TYR A 53 3.06 5.55 -7.16
C TYR A 53 3.46 4.52 -6.11
N LYS A 54 4.56 3.81 -6.36
CA LYS A 54 5.20 2.96 -5.36
C LYS A 54 5.88 3.81 -4.32
N ASN A 55 5.97 3.30 -3.08
CA ASN A 55 6.64 3.99 -1.97
C ASN A 55 6.11 5.43 -1.74
N ALA A 56 4.81 5.61 -2.00
CA ALA A 56 4.12 6.88 -1.91
C ALA A 56 4.08 7.42 -0.49
N ARG A 57 4.40 8.69 -0.31
CA ARG A 57 4.47 9.36 0.99
C ARG A 57 4.18 10.85 0.87
N PHE A 58 3.69 11.40 1.98
CA PHE A 58 3.53 12.83 2.17
C PHE A 58 4.89 13.43 2.56
N GLU A 59 5.34 14.45 1.85
CA GLU A 59 6.62 15.12 2.05
C GLU A 59 6.45 16.64 1.90
N TRP A 60 7.48 17.40 2.30
CA TRP A 60 7.58 18.82 2.01
C TRP A 60 8.67 19.06 0.96
N ASP A 61 8.37 19.91 -0.03
CA ASP A 61 9.36 20.32 -1.02
C ASP A 61 10.29 21.42 -0.47
N GLY A 62 11.28 21.83 -1.27
CA GLY A 62 12.22 22.89 -0.88
C GLY A 62 11.60 24.29 -0.73
N LYS A 63 10.30 24.45 -1.03
CA LYS A 63 9.51 25.66 -0.83
C LYS A 63 8.55 25.54 0.36
N ASN A 64 8.67 24.46 1.14
CA ASN A 64 7.79 24.10 2.25
C ASN A 64 6.32 23.94 1.82
N CYS A 65 6.11 23.38 0.63
CA CYS A 65 4.80 22.95 0.14
C CYS A 65 4.66 21.43 0.20
N ALA A 66 3.47 20.96 0.56
CA ALA A 66 3.14 19.56 0.70
C ALA A 66 3.11 18.88 -0.68
N VAL A 67 3.77 17.74 -0.79
CA VAL A 67 3.84 16.93 -2.01
C VAL A 67 3.57 15.46 -1.74
N TYR A 68 2.90 14.83 -2.70
CA TYR A 68 2.81 13.40 -2.86
C TYR A 68 4.05 12.93 -3.62
N ARG A 69 5.00 12.32 -2.90
CA ARG A 69 6.25 11.80 -3.47
C ARG A 69 6.18 10.29 -3.59
N GLY A 70 6.55 9.74 -4.74
CA GLY A 70 6.66 8.31 -4.94
C GLY A 70 7.40 7.95 -6.22
N GLU A 71 7.51 6.66 -6.51
CA GLU A 71 8.10 6.15 -7.75
C GLU A 71 7.02 5.82 -8.78
N ASP A 72 7.20 6.31 -10.00
CA ASP A 72 6.33 5.96 -11.12
C ASP A 72 6.58 4.54 -11.64
N LYS A 73 5.89 4.15 -12.72
CA LYS A 73 6.03 2.83 -13.35
C LYS A 73 7.44 2.58 -13.91
N SER A 74 8.22 3.63 -14.16
CA SER A 74 9.60 3.57 -14.63
C SER A 74 10.61 3.53 -13.49
N GLY A 75 10.17 3.60 -12.23
CA GLY A 75 11.04 3.66 -11.04
C GLY A 75 11.63 5.05 -10.80
N LYS A 76 11.14 6.08 -11.49
CA LYS A 76 11.59 7.46 -11.28
C LYS A 76 10.83 8.06 -10.11
N THR A 77 11.55 8.70 -9.18
CA THR A 77 10.91 9.51 -8.14
C THR A 77 10.25 10.74 -8.76
N ILE A 78 8.95 10.90 -8.51
CA ILE A 78 8.13 12.02 -8.96
C ILE A 78 7.38 12.60 -7.76
N ASP A 79 7.27 13.92 -7.77
CA ASP A 79 6.50 14.70 -6.81
C ASP A 79 5.25 15.26 -7.50
N GLN A 80 4.11 15.16 -6.83
CA GLN A 80 2.86 15.81 -7.23
C GLN A 80 2.41 16.76 -6.12
N PRO A 81 2.02 17.99 -6.45
CA PRO A 81 1.60 18.95 -5.42
C PRO A 81 0.30 18.51 -4.76
N LEU A 82 0.28 18.54 -3.43
CA LEU A 82 -0.97 18.40 -2.68
C LEU A 82 -1.68 19.76 -2.63
N ARG A 83 -2.97 19.73 -2.93
CA ARG A 83 -3.81 20.92 -3.06
C ARG A 83 -4.98 20.89 -2.09
N ASP A 84 -5.34 22.06 -1.60
CA ASP A 84 -6.51 22.26 -0.76
C ASP A 84 -7.82 22.23 -1.59
N ILE A 85 -8.96 22.49 -0.92
CA ILE A 85 -10.27 22.53 -1.57
C ILE A 85 -10.42 23.66 -2.60
N ASN A 86 -9.62 24.72 -2.49
CA ASN A 86 -9.56 25.82 -3.46
C ASN A 86 -8.61 25.52 -4.63
N LYS A 87 -8.02 24.32 -4.65
CA LYS A 87 -6.99 23.88 -5.60
C LYS A 87 -5.67 24.63 -5.46
N GLU A 88 -5.43 25.30 -4.34
CA GLU A 88 -4.18 25.95 -4.02
C GLU A 88 -3.19 24.96 -3.41
N PRO A 89 -1.87 25.09 -3.66
CA PRO A 89 -0.88 24.26 -2.97
C PRO A 89 -0.95 24.44 -1.46
N ILE A 90 -0.91 23.33 -0.73
CA ILE A 90 -0.85 23.36 0.73
C ILE A 90 0.61 23.68 1.11
N CYS A 91 0.88 24.89 1.57
CA CYS A 91 2.22 25.29 2.00
C CYS A 91 2.19 25.85 3.42
N VAL A 92 3.24 25.56 4.19
CA VAL A 92 3.43 26.26 5.46
C VAL A 92 3.97 27.65 5.19
N LYS A 93 3.31 28.67 5.74
CA LYS A 93 3.82 30.04 5.70
C LYS A 93 4.92 30.13 6.77
N ASN A 94 6.15 30.38 6.34
CA ASN A 94 7.24 30.78 7.24
C ASN A 94 7.02 32.18 7.79
#